data_AF-A0A2K5JSL3-F1
#
_entry.id   AF-A0A2K5JSL3-F1
#
_cell.length_a   1.000
_cell.length_b   1.000
_cell.length_c   1.000
_cell.angle_alpha   90.00
_cell.angle_beta   90.00
_cell.angle_gamma   90.00
#
_symmetry.space_group_name_H-M   'P 1'
#
loop_
_entity.id
_entity.type
_entity.pdbx_description
1 polymer ?
#
loop_
_entity_poly.entity_id
_entity_poly.type
_entity_poly.pdbx_seq_one_letter_code
_entity_poly.pdbx_strand_id
1 'polypeptide(L)'
;MEPGSDDFLPPPECPVFEPSWAEFRDPLGYIAKIRPIAEKSGICKIRPPADWQPPFAVEVDNFRFTPRIQRLNELEFQLLRRLRQENHLSPGVYSQP
;
A
#
# COMPACT_ATOMS: atom_id res chain seq x y z
N MET A 1 -11.09 19.17 20.72
CA MET A 1 -10.91 17.71 20.68
C MET A 1 -9.91 17.40 21.77
N GLU A 2 -10.36 16.76 22.84
CA GLU A 2 -9.45 16.26 23.88
C GLU A 2 -8.47 15.27 23.23
N PRO A 3 -7.16 15.32 23.56
CA PRO A 3 -6.20 14.35 23.07
C PRO A 3 -6.49 13.02 23.77
N GLY A 4 -7.36 12.21 23.14
CA GLY A 4 -7.57 10.83 23.55
C GLY A 4 -6.25 10.09 23.52
N SER A 5 -5.97 9.39 24.60
CA SER A 5 -4.82 8.50 24.81
C SER A 5 -4.90 7.25 23.91
N ASP A 6 -4.91 7.44 22.59
CA ASP A 6 -4.57 6.41 21.63
C ASP A 6 -3.15 6.71 21.16
N ASP A 7 -2.16 6.21 21.89
CA ASP A 7 -0.75 6.37 21.54
C ASP A 7 -0.45 5.54 20.28
N PHE A 8 -0.80 6.08 19.11
CA PHE A 8 -0.38 5.53 17.84
C PHE A 8 1.15 5.53 17.79
N LEU A 9 1.73 4.33 17.81
CA LEU A 9 3.15 4.15 17.62
C LEU A 9 3.41 3.99 16.11
N PRO A 10 4.03 5.00 15.44
CA PRO A 10 4.30 4.90 14.02
C PRO A 10 5.27 3.73 13.75
N PRO A 11 4.99 2.90 12.73
CA PRO A 11 5.92 1.85 12.34
C PRO A 11 7.21 2.45 11.77
N PRO A 12 8.31 1.67 11.72
CA PRO A 12 9.53 2.09 11.04
C PRO A 12 9.27 2.41 9.56
N GLU A 13 9.96 3.43 9.07
CA GLU A 13 9.90 3.85 7.67
C GLU A 13 10.51 2.80 6.71
N CYS A 14 9.98 2.75 5.50
CA CYS A 14 10.52 1.89 4.44
C CYS A 14 11.80 2.49 3.81
N PRO A 15 12.65 1.67 3.16
CA PRO A 15 13.83 2.15 2.45
C PRO A 15 13.46 3.13 1.32
N VAL A 16 14.31 4.15 1.14
CA VAL A 16 14.19 5.16 0.08
C VAL A 16 15.38 5.06 -0.86
N PHE A 17 15.12 5.04 -2.16
CA PHE A 17 16.12 4.90 -3.22
C PHE A 17 16.09 6.09 -4.17
N GLU A 18 17.27 6.56 -4.56
CA GLU A 18 17.49 7.67 -5.49
C GLU A 18 18.37 7.20 -6.66
N PRO A 19 17.78 6.68 -7.74
CA PRO A 19 18.54 6.26 -8.92
C PRO A 19 19.23 7.46 -9.58
N SER A 20 20.44 7.20 -10.08
CA SER A 20 21.07 8.08 -11.06
C SER A 20 20.30 8.06 -12.39
N TRP A 21 20.56 9.03 -13.26
CA TRP A 21 20.02 9.05 -14.62
C TRP A 21 20.34 7.81 -15.45
N ALA A 22 21.46 7.13 -15.19
CA ALA A 22 21.81 5.90 -15.89
C ALA A 22 20.93 4.74 -15.43
N GLU A 23 20.69 4.64 -14.12
CA GLU A 23 19.86 3.60 -13.51
C GLU A 23 18.37 3.82 -13.79
N PHE A 24 17.92 5.08 -13.81
CA PHE A 24 16.53 5.44 -14.07
C PHE A 24 16.07 5.11 -15.50
N ARG A 25 17.01 4.90 -16.43
CA ARG A 25 16.71 4.47 -17.82
C ARG A 25 16.21 3.04 -17.92
N ASP A 26 16.60 2.16 -17.01
CA ASP A 26 16.13 0.76 -16.96
C ASP A 26 15.45 0.47 -15.62
N PRO A 27 14.13 0.76 -15.52
CA PRO A 27 13.39 0.57 -14.27
C PRO A 27 13.41 -0.87 -13.75
N LEU A 28 13.31 -1.87 -14.64
CA LEU A 28 13.28 -3.28 -14.23
C LEU A 28 14.65 -3.73 -13.74
N GLY A 29 15.72 -3.31 -14.41
CA GLY A 29 17.09 -3.54 -13.96
C GLY A 29 17.35 -2.89 -12.59
N TYR A 30 16.87 -1.66 -12.39
CA TYR A 30 17.00 -0.99 -11.09
C TYR A 30 16.20 -1.68 -9.99
N ILE A 31 14.96 -2.11 -10.26
CA ILE A 31 14.15 -2.88 -9.31
C ILE A 31 14.86 -4.19 -8.94
N ALA A 32 15.43 -4.90 -9.91
CA ALA A 32 16.20 -6.12 -9.66
C ALA A 32 17.43 -5.85 -8.77
N LYS A 33 18.12 -4.72 -8.98
CA LYS A 33 19.25 -4.29 -8.16
C LYS A 33 18.86 -4.02 -6.70
N ILE A 34 17.73 -3.36 -6.44
CA ILE A 34 17.30 -2.99 -5.07
C ILE A 34 16.50 -4.08 -4.35
N ARG A 35 16.00 -5.09 -5.08
CA ARG A 35 15.17 -6.20 -4.53
C ARG A 35 15.73 -6.82 -3.24
N PRO A 36 17.02 -7.19 -3.14
CA PRO A 36 17.54 -7.85 -1.92
C PRO A 36 17.41 -7.02 -0.64
N ILE A 37 17.23 -5.71 -0.76
CA ILE A 37 17.05 -4.77 0.34
C ILE A 37 15.56 -4.49 0.55
N ALA A 38 14.85 -4.12 -0.52
CA ALA A 38 13.44 -3.71 -0.48
C ALA A 38 12.48 -4.85 -0.12
N GLU A 39 12.81 -6.10 -0.49
CA GLU A 39 11.96 -7.26 -0.23
C GLU A 39 11.78 -7.52 1.28
N LYS A 40 12.76 -7.15 2.10
CA LYS A 40 12.71 -7.31 3.56
C LYS A 40 11.62 -6.48 4.22
N SER A 41 11.27 -5.34 3.63
CA SER A 41 10.21 -4.44 4.13
C SER A 41 8.87 -4.62 3.40
N GLY A 42 8.82 -5.42 2.33
CA GLY A 42 7.64 -5.60 1.47
C GLY A 42 7.29 -4.39 0.59
N ILE A 43 7.63 -3.17 1.02
CA ILE A 43 7.47 -1.92 0.28
C ILE A 43 8.77 -1.10 0.29
N CYS A 44 8.94 -0.24 -0.71
CA CYS A 44 10.00 0.78 -0.75
C CYS A 44 9.54 2.03 -1.52
N LYS A 45 10.25 3.15 -1.33
CA LYS A 45 10.01 4.40 -2.05
C LYS A 45 11.15 4.69 -3.02
N ILE A 46 10.83 5.01 -4.28
CA ILE A 46 11.81 5.46 -5.28
C ILE A 46 11.55 6.93 -5.57
N ARG A 47 12.55 7.78 -5.36
CA ARG A 47 12.53 9.19 -5.75
C ARG A 47 13.21 9.33 -7.11
N PRO A 48 12.52 9.76 -8.18
CA PRO A 48 13.15 9.94 -9.48
C PRO A 48 14.22 11.06 -9.43
N PRO A 49 15.10 11.15 -10.44
CA PRO A 49 16.02 12.29 -10.59
C PRO A 49 15.28 13.63 -10.55
N ALA A 50 15.87 14.65 -9.92
CA ALA A 50 15.19 15.92 -9.63
C ALA A 50 14.64 16.66 -10.87
N ASP A 51 15.34 16.55 -12.01
CA ASP A 51 14.90 17.20 -13.26
C ASP A 51 13.84 16.37 -14.01
N TRP A 52 13.47 15.19 -13.51
CA TRP A 52 12.39 14.38 -14.08
C TRP A 52 11.04 14.82 -13.49
N GLN A 53 10.35 15.69 -14.23
CA GLN A 53 9.04 16.23 -13.86
C GLN A 53 8.09 16.11 -15.06
N PRO A 54 7.43 14.95 -15.25
CA PRO A 54 6.50 14.78 -16.35
C PRO A 54 5.27 15.70 -16.18
N PRO A 55 4.73 16.25 -17.27
CA PRO A 55 3.50 17.03 -17.20
C PRO A 55 2.33 16.13 -16.79
N PHE A 56 1.39 16.68 -16.03
CA PHE A 56 0.15 15.99 -15.72
C PHE A 56 -0.78 16.01 -16.94
N ALA A 57 -1.18 14.83 -17.42
CA ALA A 57 -1.89 14.71 -18.69
C ALA A 57 -3.42 14.92 -18.58
N VAL A 58 -3.97 15.00 -17.37
CA VAL A 58 -5.42 15.08 -17.15
C VAL A 58 -5.85 16.54 -16.95
N GLU A 59 -6.84 16.98 -17.73
CA GLU A 59 -7.50 18.26 -17.53
C GLU A 59 -8.42 18.19 -16.31
N VAL A 60 -7.99 18.78 -15.20
CA VAL A 60 -8.64 18.67 -13.90
C VAL A 60 -10.06 19.25 -13.92
N ASP A 61 -10.26 20.37 -14.61
CA ASP A 61 -11.54 21.11 -14.62
C ASP A 61 -12.68 20.35 -15.33
N ASN A 62 -12.32 19.44 -16.24
CA ASN A 62 -13.27 18.64 -17.01
C ASN A 62 -13.31 17.17 -16.56
N PHE A 63 -12.52 16.79 -15.54
CA PHE A 63 -12.45 15.43 -15.06
C PHE A 63 -13.63 15.09 -14.14
N ARG A 64 -14.46 14.12 -14.55
CA ARG A 64 -15.59 13.64 -13.77
C ARG A 64 -15.41 12.17 -13.41
N PHE A 65 -15.62 11.86 -12.13
CA PHE A 65 -15.67 10.49 -11.63
C PHE A 65 -16.73 10.38 -10.52
N THR A 66 -17.28 9.19 -10.33
CA THR A 66 -18.20 8.92 -9.22
C THR A 66 -17.37 8.54 -7.98
N PRO A 67 -17.39 9.35 -6.90
CA PRO A 67 -16.65 9.02 -5.69
C PRO A 67 -17.27 7.81 -4.97
N ARG A 68 -16.45 7.12 -4.17
CA ARG A 68 -16.90 6.05 -3.26
C ARG A 68 -16.89 6.56 -1.82
N ILE A 69 -17.92 6.20 -1.05
CA ILE A 69 -17.99 6.50 0.38
C ILE A 69 -17.24 5.41 1.14
N GLN A 70 -16.28 5.80 1.99
CA GLN A 70 -15.57 4.89 2.88
C GLN A 70 -15.90 5.25 4.34
N ARG A 71 -16.64 4.38 5.03
CA ARG A 71 -16.98 4.54 6.46
C ARG A 71 -15.88 3.89 7.32
N LEU A 72 -15.01 4.71 7.92
CA LEU A 72 -13.83 4.23 8.65
C LEU A 72 -14.17 3.23 9.77
N ASN A 73 -15.23 3.51 10.54
CA ASN A 73 -15.68 2.67 11.65
C ASN A 73 -16.17 1.27 11.22
N GLU A 74 -16.52 1.10 9.94
CA GLU A 74 -17.01 -0.17 9.41
C GLU A 74 -15.93 -0.96 8.66
N LEU A 75 -14.78 -0.34 8.37
CA LEU A 75 -13.74 -0.91 7.52
C LEU A 75 -13.14 -2.18 8.14
N GLU A 76 -12.85 -2.15 9.44
CA GLU A 76 -12.35 -3.30 10.20
C GLU A 76 -13.46 -4.34 10.46
N PHE A 77 -14.66 -3.86 10.78
CA PHE A 77 -15.80 -4.70 11.16
C PHE A 77 -16.29 -5.57 10.00
N GLN A 78 -16.28 -5.08 8.76
CA GLN A 78 -16.74 -5.85 7.59
C GLN A 78 -15.83 -7.05 7.29
N LEU A 79 -14.50 -6.87 7.40
CA LEU A 79 -13.53 -7.95 7.20
C LEU A 79 -13.71 -9.07 8.24
N LEU A 80 -13.79 -8.69 9.53
CA LEU A 80 -13.96 -9.63 10.64
C LEU A 80 -15.29 -10.39 10.58
N ARG A 81 -16.38 -9.71 10.18
CA ARG A 81 -17.69 -10.36 10.01
C ARG A 81 -17.68 -11.38 8.87
N ARG A 82 -17.01 -11.06 7.75
CA ARG A 82 -16.88 -11.97 6.60
C ARG A 82 -16.07 -13.21 6.96
N LEU A 83 -14.90 -13.04 7.55
CA LEU A 83 -14.05 -14.16 8.00
C LEU A 83 -14.81 -15.03 9.00
N ARG A 84 -15.59 -14.44 9.93
CA ARG A 84 -16.40 -15.20 10.88
C ARG A 84 -17.51 -16.01 10.19
N GLN A 85 -18.17 -15.46 9.16
CA GLN A 85 -19.16 -16.19 8.36
C GLN A 85 -18.52 -17.35 7.60
N GLU A 86 -17.38 -17.15 6.98
CA GLU A 86 -16.64 -18.20 6.24
C GLU A 86 -16.20 -19.35 7.17
N ASN A 87 -15.72 -19.03 8.37
CA ASN A 87 -15.38 -20.05 9.38
C ASN A 87 -16.62 -20.80 9.92
N HIS A 88 -17.77 -20.14 10.07
CA HIS A 88 -19.04 -20.81 10.44
C HIS A 88 -19.61 -21.70 9.34
N LEU A 89 -19.23 -21.49 8.08
CA LEU A 89 -19.64 -22.31 6.93
C LEU A 89 -18.71 -23.52 6.69
N SER A 90 -17.61 -23.65 7.44
CA SER A 90 -16.70 -24.81 7.41
C SER A 90 -16.58 -25.56 8.76
N PRO A 91 -17.66 -25.99 9.43
CA PRO A 91 -17.55 -26.89 10.56
C PRO A 91 -17.49 -28.33 10.05
N GLY A 92 -16.35 -28.81 9.53
CA GLY A 92 -16.29 -30.24 9.19
C GLY A 92 -15.23 -30.74 8.22
N VAL A 93 -13.97 -30.30 8.33
CA VAL A 93 -12.87 -31.05 7.69
C VAL A 93 -11.68 -31.22 8.63
N TYR A 94 -11.96 -31.58 9.89
CA TYR A 94 -10.99 -32.22 10.77
C TYR A 94 -11.68 -33.37 11.54
N SER A 95 -12.04 -34.42 10.80
CA SER A 95 -12.24 -35.79 11.26
C SER A 95 -12.05 -36.65 10.00
N GLN A 96 -11.21 -37.65 9.85
CA GLN A 96 -10.39 -38.54 10.67
C GLN A 96 -9.42 -39.25 9.67
N PRO A 97 -8.56 -40.21 10.05
CA PRO A 97 -8.17 -40.65 11.39
C PRO A 97 -6.75 -40.24 11.80
#